data_AF-A0A8S2UCG8-F1
#
_entry.id   AF-A0A8S2UCG8-F1
#
_cell.length_a   1.000
_cell.length_b   1.000
_cell.length_c   1.000
_cell.angle_alpha   90.00
_cell.angle_beta   90.00
_cell.angle_gamma   90.00
#
_symmetry.space_group_name_H-M   'P 1'
#
loop_
_entity.id
_entity.type
_entity.pdbx_description
1 polymer ?
#
loop_
_entity_poly.entity_id
_entity_poly.type
_entity_poly.pdbx_seq_one_letter_code
_entity_poly.pdbx_strand_id
1 'polypeptide(L)'
;ITQTNWTGTWHGVLEAYPEGEQGSGWNVTLEIGLYPMTDGACTIWRSTYVENNIRQGLKDYRFCRGRGADDLFTDEGSGVTISAQWINDVLVSPFKYKGVFAV
;
A
#
# COMPACT_ATOMS: atom_id res chain seq x y z
N ILE A 1 7.02 10.62 17.07
CA ILE A 1 6.36 9.30 17.09
C ILE A 1 7.44 8.25 16.84
N THR A 2 7.72 7.34 17.78
CA THR A 2 8.70 6.26 17.58
C THR A 2 8.06 5.16 16.73
N GLN A 3 8.30 5.20 15.41
CA GLN A 3 7.68 4.38 14.36
C GLN A 3 8.15 2.91 14.30
N THR A 4 8.53 2.31 15.43
CA THR A 4 9.22 1.01 15.44
C THR A 4 8.33 -0.22 15.37
N ASN A 5 7.00 -0.06 15.52
CA ASN A 5 6.06 -1.19 15.64
C ASN A 5 4.93 -1.20 14.59
N TRP A 6 5.09 -0.50 13.47
CA TRP A 6 4.11 -0.55 12.39
C TRP A 6 4.22 -1.89 11.64
N THR A 7 3.37 -2.84 12.02
CA THR A 7 3.13 -4.12 11.38
C THR A 7 1.73 -4.60 11.76
N GLY A 8 1.06 -5.36 10.89
CA GLY A 8 -0.24 -5.93 11.21
C GLY A 8 -1.10 -6.18 9.98
N THR A 9 -2.39 -6.41 10.21
CA THR A 9 -3.36 -6.64 9.14
C THR A 9 -4.40 -5.54 9.18
N TRP A 10 -4.55 -4.82 8.06
CA TRP A 10 -5.61 -3.85 7.84
C TRP A 10 -6.71 -4.45 6.95
N HIS A 11 -7.96 -4.10 7.23
CA HIS A 11 -9.12 -4.47 6.42
C HIS A 11 -9.90 -3.21 6.04
N GLY A 12 -10.32 -3.11 4.79
CA GLY A 12 -11.18 -2.02 4.34
C GLY A 12 -11.79 -2.27 2.97
N VAL A 13 -12.41 -1.23 2.43
CA VAL A 13 -13.08 -1.25 1.12
C VAL A 13 -12.40 -0.21 0.23
N LEU A 14 -11.94 -0.62 -0.95
CA LEU A 14 -11.46 0.29 -1.98
C LEU A 14 -12.63 0.75 -2.82
N GLU A 15 -12.86 2.06 -2.85
CA GLU A 15 -13.86 2.71 -3.68
C GLU A 15 -13.19 3.30 -4.92
N ALA A 16 -13.83 3.15 -6.08
CA ALA A 16 -13.35 3.76 -7.31
C ALA A 16 -13.63 5.27 -7.30
N TYR A 17 -12.66 6.07 -7.75
CA TYR A 17 -12.84 7.51 -7.96
C TYR A 17 -12.56 7.88 -9.43
N PRO A 18 -13.45 8.64 -10.12
CA PRO A 18 -14.76 9.08 -9.63
C PRO A 18 -15.72 7.90 -9.38
N GLU A 19 -16.62 8.06 -8.41
CA GLU A 19 -17.60 7.03 -8.06
C GLU A 19 -18.44 6.66 -9.30
N GLY A 20 -18.45 5.38 -9.68
CA GLY A 20 -19.46 4.83 -10.59
C GLY A 20 -18.98 4.12 -11.87
N GLU A 21 -17.69 4.17 -12.25
CA GLU A 21 -17.24 3.50 -13.49
C GLU A 21 -16.89 2.02 -13.32
N GLN A 22 -16.57 1.56 -12.12
CA GLN A 22 -16.28 0.15 -11.81
C GLN A 22 -17.02 -0.22 -10.53
N GLY A 23 -18.22 -0.79 -10.69
CA GLY A 23 -19.17 -1.03 -9.61
C GLY A 23 -18.61 -1.77 -8.38
N SER A 24 -19.24 -1.48 -7.24
CA SER A 24 -19.07 -2.06 -5.89
C SER A 24 -17.62 -2.15 -5.38
N GLY A 25 -17.32 -1.37 -4.34
CA GLY A 25 -15.98 -1.33 -3.75
C GLY A 25 -15.42 -2.71 -3.39
N TRP A 26 -14.10 -2.85 -3.53
CA TRP A 26 -13.41 -4.11 -3.33
C TRP A 26 -13.01 -4.27 -1.87
N ASN A 27 -13.36 -5.41 -1.26
CA ASN A 27 -12.84 -5.74 0.07
C ASN A 27 -11.34 -6.01 -0.04
N VAL A 28 -10.55 -5.30 0.75
CA VAL A 28 -9.09 -5.41 0.77
C VAL A 28 -8.61 -5.78 2.15
N THR A 29 -7.72 -6.76 2.17
CA THR A 29 -6.90 -7.10 3.34
C THR A 29 -5.45 -6.76 3.01
N LEU A 30 -4.83 -5.89 3.79
CA LEU A 30 -3.43 -5.50 3.63
C LEU A 30 -2.63 -6.00 4.84
N GLU A 31 -1.69 -6.91 4.60
CA GLU A 31 -0.64 -7.29 5.54
C GLU A 31 0.49 -6.26 5.45
N ILE A 32 0.56 -5.40 6.45
CA ILE A 32 1.56 -4.36 6.60
C ILE A 32 2.80 -5.02 7.21
N GLY A 33 3.87 -5.07 6.43
CA GLY A 33 5.18 -5.50 6.91
C GLY A 33 5.82 -4.46 7.82
N LEU A 34 6.99 -4.81 8.38
CA LEU A 34 7.76 -3.87 9.20
C LEU A 34 8.01 -2.55 8.47
N TYR A 35 8.19 -1.47 9.21
CA TYR A 35 8.56 -0.18 8.65
C TYR A 35 10.08 -0.15 8.33
N PRO A 36 10.51 0.34 7.15
CA PRO A 36 11.92 0.40 6.76
C PRO A 36 12.67 1.51 7.54
N MET A 37 13.47 1.10 8.51
CA MET A 37 14.17 2.02 9.43
C MET A 37 15.50 2.58 8.89
N THR A 38 16.04 2.04 7.82
CA THR A 38 17.34 2.44 7.25
C THR A 38 17.23 2.76 5.78
N ASP A 39 18.06 3.69 5.31
CA ASP A 39 18.15 4.04 3.90
C ASP A 39 18.46 2.82 3.03
N GLY A 40 17.77 2.72 1.89
CA GLY A 40 17.84 1.59 0.96
C GLY A 40 17.14 0.31 1.44
N ALA A 41 16.51 0.29 2.62
CA ALA A 41 15.74 -0.86 3.07
C ALA A 41 14.36 -0.90 2.44
N CYS A 42 13.91 -2.12 2.14
CA CYS A 42 12.56 -2.39 1.67
C CYS A 42 11.95 -3.53 2.49
N THR A 43 10.65 -3.46 2.69
CA THR A 43 9.85 -4.42 3.45
C THR A 43 8.64 -4.83 2.62
N ILE A 44 8.31 -6.12 2.66
CA ILE A 44 7.20 -6.66 1.88
C ILE A 44 5.88 -6.33 2.56
N TRP A 45 4.98 -5.69 1.83
CA TRP A 45 3.58 -5.47 2.20
C TRP A 45 2.71 -6.27 1.24
N ARG A 46 1.79 -7.08 1.76
CA ARG A 46 0.97 -7.96 0.92
C ARG A 46 -0.48 -7.55 0.95
N SER A 47 -1.07 -7.42 -0.23
CA SER A 47 -2.49 -7.10 -0.36
C SER A 47 -3.26 -8.26 -0.95
N THR A 48 -4.42 -8.56 -0.38
CA THR A 48 -5.41 -9.48 -0.93
C THR A 48 -6.68 -8.71 -1.26
N TYR A 49 -7.19 -8.90 -2.48
CA TYR A 49 -8.43 -8.27 -2.95
C TYR A 49 -9.53 -9.32 -3.12
N VAL A 50 -10.73 -8.99 -2.65
CA VAL A 50 -11.92 -9.82 -2.81
C VAL A 50 -12.98 -8.99 -3.54
N GLU A 51 -13.46 -9.53 -4.66
CA GLU A 51 -14.48 -8.95 -5.52
C GLU A 51 -15.57 -9.99 -5.72
N ASN A 52 -16.83 -9.66 -5.42
CA ASN A 52 -17.97 -10.59 -5.55
C ASN A 52 -17.76 -11.94 -4.83
N ASN A 53 -17.16 -11.91 -3.63
CA ASN A 53 -16.75 -13.09 -2.84
C ASN A 53 -15.69 -13.99 -3.51
N ILE A 54 -15.04 -13.53 -4.58
CA ILE A 54 -13.94 -14.21 -5.25
C ILE A 54 -12.64 -13.50 -4.90
N ARG A 55 -11.64 -14.25 -4.42
CA ARG A 55 -10.28 -13.73 -4.19
C ARG A 55 -9.62 -13.44 -5.55
N GLN A 56 -9.50 -12.17 -5.90
CA GLN A 56 -9.02 -11.73 -7.20
C GLN A 56 -7.50 -11.71 -7.32
N GLY A 57 -6.77 -11.62 -6.21
CA GLY A 57 -5.31 -11.64 -6.27
C GLY A 57 -4.63 -11.41 -4.93
N LEU A 58 -3.38 -11.86 -4.87
CA LEU A 58 -2.37 -11.46 -3.90
C LEU A 58 -1.35 -10.60 -4.65
N LYS A 59 -1.04 -9.40 -4.16
CA LYS A 59 0.07 -8.59 -4.67
C LYS A 59 1.02 -8.23 -3.56
N ASP A 60 2.28 -8.58 -3.76
CA ASP A 60 3.40 -8.25 -2.89
C ASP A 60 4.00 -6.93 -3.38
N TYR A 61 3.85 -5.88 -2.58
CA TYR A 61 4.49 -4.59 -2.76
C TYR A 61 5.73 -4.51 -1.88
N ARG A 62 6.70 -3.69 -2.29
CA ARG A 62 7.85 -3.37 -1.44
C ARG A 62 7.73 -1.93 -0.97
N PHE A 63 7.44 -1.74 0.31
CA PHE A 63 7.52 -0.43 0.92
C PHE A 63 8.97 -0.13 1.30
N CYS A 64 9.52 0.97 0.80
CA CYS A 64 10.94 1.25 0.84
C CYS A 64 11.24 2.63 1.43
N ARG A 65 12.43 2.76 2.02
CA ARG A 65 13.06 4.04 2.34
C ARG A 65 14.21 4.28 1.38
N GLY A 66 14.20 5.43 0.71
CA GLY A 66 15.27 5.91 -0.15
C GLY A 66 16.39 6.56 0.67
N ARG A 67 16.62 7.86 0.45
CA ARG A 67 17.65 8.65 1.16
C ARG A 67 17.02 9.56 2.20
N GLY A 68 17.17 9.20 3.47
CA GLY A 68 16.61 9.93 4.60
C GLY A 68 15.22 9.44 5.01
N ALA A 69 14.77 9.90 6.18
CA ALA A 69 13.58 9.38 6.84
C ALA A 69 12.27 9.65 6.08
N ASP A 70 12.23 10.71 5.28
CA ASP A 70 11.05 11.20 4.58
C ASP A 70 10.96 10.72 3.12
N ASP A 71 12.02 10.11 2.59
CA ASP A 71 12.04 9.54 1.24
C ASP A 71 11.43 8.13 1.28
N LEU A 72 10.10 8.07 1.33
CA LEU A 72 9.34 6.82 1.39
C LEU A 72 8.63 6.56 0.07
N PHE A 73 8.59 5.31 -0.35
CA PHE A 73 7.88 4.93 -1.58
C PHE A 73 7.48 3.46 -1.59
N THR A 74 6.41 3.17 -2.33
CA THR A 74 6.03 1.82 -2.72
C THR A 74 6.67 1.49 -4.05
N ASP A 75 7.47 0.44 -4.09
CA ASP A 75 7.98 -0.18 -5.31
C ASP A 75 7.01 -1.27 -5.77
N GLU A 76 6.42 -1.02 -6.93
CA GLU A 76 5.39 -1.83 -7.58
C GLU A 76 5.98 -2.92 -8.49
N GLY A 77 7.31 -3.01 -8.56
CA GLY A 77 8.04 -3.78 -9.56
C GLY A 77 8.13 -3.07 -10.91
N SER A 78 8.82 -3.71 -11.87
CA SER A 78 8.95 -3.23 -13.26
C SER A 78 9.45 -1.77 -13.41
N GLY A 79 10.22 -1.28 -12.44
CA GLY A 79 10.75 0.09 -12.44
C GLY A 79 9.74 1.17 -12.06
N VAL A 80 8.54 0.80 -11.57
CA VAL A 80 7.53 1.74 -11.09
C VAL A 80 7.66 1.92 -9.59
N THR A 81 7.86 3.16 -9.16
CA THR A 81 7.82 3.56 -7.75
C THR A 81 6.78 4.67 -7.56
N ILE A 82 6.10 4.65 -6.43
CA ILE A 82 5.09 5.63 -6.07
C ILE A 82 5.43 6.20 -4.70
N SER A 83 5.56 7.53 -4.61
CA SER A 83 5.93 8.21 -3.37
C SER A 83 4.87 8.00 -2.28
N ALA A 84 5.33 7.73 -1.08
CA ALA A 84 4.54 7.68 0.13
C ALA A 84 5.02 8.78 1.09
N GLN A 85 4.14 9.26 1.95
CA GLN A 85 4.48 10.35 2.86
C GLN A 85 3.71 10.24 4.17
N TRP A 86 4.33 10.72 5.24
CA TRP A 86 3.64 10.95 6.50
C TRP A 86 2.94 12.30 6.47
N ILE A 87 1.66 12.31 6.81
CA ILE A 87 0.88 13.51 7.08
C ILE A 87 0.41 13.40 8.53
N ASN A 88 1.04 14.16 9.42
CA ASN A 88 0.92 14.02 10.87
C ASN A 88 1.27 12.60 11.35
N ASP A 89 0.26 11.84 11.79
CA ASP A 89 0.34 10.47 12.29
C ASP A 89 -0.21 9.45 11.29
N VAL A 90 -0.52 9.87 10.07
CA VAL A 90 -1.05 9.02 8.99
C VAL A 90 0.01 8.82 7.92
N LEU A 91 0.28 7.56 7.56
CA LEU A 91 1.07 7.24 6.38
C LEU A 91 0.13 7.14 5.18
N VAL A 92 0.37 7.98 4.18
CA VAL A 92 -0.32 7.96 2.90
C VAL A 92 0.58 7.26 1.90
N SER A 93 0.18 6.10 1.41
CA SER A 93 1.00 5.25 0.55
C SER A 93 0.18 4.71 -0.61
N PRO A 94 0.25 5.36 -1.78
CA PRO A 94 -0.49 4.90 -2.93
C PRO A 94 0.08 3.60 -3.52
N PHE A 95 -0.79 2.80 -4.10
CA PHE A 95 -0.45 1.55 -4.79
C PHE A 95 -1.39 1.30 -5.97
N LYS A 96 -1.02 0.39 -6.89
CA LYS A 96 -1.80 0.13 -8.10
C LYS A 96 -2.51 -1.23 -8.08
N TYR A 97 -3.83 -1.22 -8.32
CA TYR A 97 -4.64 -2.42 -8.53
C TYR A 97 -5.48 -2.32 -9.83
N LYS A 98 -5.41 -3.35 -10.70
CA LYS A 98 -6.15 -3.43 -11.99
C LYS A 98 -6.13 -2.16 -12.88
N GLY A 99 -5.06 -1.36 -12.80
CA GLY A 99 -4.96 -0.11 -13.58
C GLY A 99 -5.32 1.16 -12.80
N VAL A 100 -5.91 1.02 -11.62
CA VAL A 100 -6.39 2.10 -10.75
C VAL A 100 -5.35 2.40 -9.66
N PHE A 101 -5.20 3.68 -9.32
CA PHE A 101 -4.43 4.12 -8.15
C PHE A 101 -5.33 4.10 -6.92
N ALA A 102 -4.91 3.38 -5.88
CA ALA A 102 -5.46 3.46 -4.54
C ALA A 102 -4.50 4.25 -3.65
N VAL A 103 -5.01 4.93 -2.63
CA VAL A 103 -4.25 5.79 -1.71
C VAL A 103 -4.52 5.38 -0.26
#